data_AF-A0A7K4D063-F1
#
_entry.id   AF-A0A7K4D063-F1
#
_cell.length_a   1.000
_cell.length_b   1.000
_cell.length_c   1.000
_cell.angle_alpha   90.00
_cell.angle_beta   90.00
_cell.angle_gamma   90.00
#
_symmetry.space_group_name_H-M   'P 1'
#
loop_
_entity.id
_entity.type
_entity.pdbx_description
1 polymer ?
#
loop_
_entity_poly.entity_id
_entity_poly.type
_entity_poly.pdbx_seq_one_letter_code
_entity_poly.pdbx_strand_id
1 'polypeptide(L)'
;MLYSRLHEFREGKKNVKIIVGVDLAKGENPDDFKKFIIDACAQLPEHLSKSQAELDSIITAMFASQSATGSEKPAEVSSDLFTRLKERAKVLMNEGKSQEAIDLLDKAKTVPGTLMKLIEKGAKLIKQQKIEEAQKAYSEAIELALSIQEGDMAAKLQDDLKRASERPKLIQTILDLEGKALKALREEGGIKRASDLFREASQAASKLGDLDAMNEFTKKAQSLMEFYQADQKRNRSF
;
A
#
# COMPACT_ATOMS: atom_id res chain seq x y z
N MET A 1 5.57 -7.15 -23.78
CA MET A 1 5.52 -5.84 -24.47
C MET A 1 6.14 -4.85 -23.51
N LEU A 2 7.20 -4.16 -23.90
CA LEU A 2 7.90 -3.27 -22.98
C LEU A 2 7.15 -1.94 -22.85
N TYR A 3 6.69 -1.63 -21.63
CA TYR A 3 6.16 -0.30 -21.29
C TYR A 3 7.20 0.41 -20.41
N SER A 4 7.64 1.60 -20.83
CA SER A 4 8.76 2.29 -20.18
C SER A 4 8.59 3.81 -20.17
N ARG A 5 9.31 4.46 -19.26
CA ARG A 5 9.39 5.91 -19.14
C ARG A 5 10.81 6.37 -18.94
N LEU A 6 11.19 7.41 -19.68
CA LEU A 6 12.41 8.18 -19.48
C LEU A 6 12.17 9.25 -18.41
N HIS A 7 13.08 9.36 -17.46
CA HIS A 7 13.11 10.43 -16.48
C HIS A 7 14.48 11.10 -16.49
N GLU A 8 14.48 12.43 -16.53
CA GLU A 8 15.69 13.24 -16.56
C GLU A 8 15.74 14.11 -15.32
N PHE A 9 16.89 14.12 -14.64
CA PHE A 9 17.10 14.94 -13.45
C PHE A 9 18.56 15.42 -13.40
N ARG A 10 18.83 16.40 -12.52
CA ARG A 10 20.17 16.96 -12.32
C ARG A 10 20.82 16.39 -11.07
N GLU A 11 22.03 15.87 -11.23
CA GLU A 11 22.91 15.48 -10.14
C GLU A 11 24.16 16.35 -10.18
N GLY A 12 24.20 17.39 -9.33
CA GLY A 12 25.24 18.42 -9.38
C GLY A 12 25.23 19.17 -10.72
N LYS A 13 26.33 19.08 -11.48
CA LYS A 13 26.47 19.69 -12.82
C LYS A 13 26.11 18.76 -13.98
N LYS A 14 25.76 17.50 -13.70
CA LYS A 14 25.47 16.50 -14.74
C LYS A 14 23.96 16.33 -14.90
N ASN A 15 23.51 16.24 -16.16
CA ASN A 15 22.17 15.76 -16.47
C ASN A 15 22.24 14.23 -16.53
N VAL A 16 21.44 13.57 -15.69
CA VAL A 16 21.35 12.12 -15.63
C VAL A 16 19.99 11.70 -16.19
N LYS A 17 19.99 10.61 -16.97
CA LYS A 17 18.79 10.05 -17.58
C LYS A 17 18.63 8.62 -17.10
N ILE A 18 17.45 8.29 -16.60
CA ILE A 18 17.07 6.92 -16.20
C ILE A 18 15.87 6.47 -17.02
N ILE A 19 15.86 5.19 -17.39
CA ILE A 19 14.71 4.55 -18.03
C ILE A 19 14.24 3.45 -17.09
N VAL A 20 12.98 3.52 -16.69
CA VAL A 20 12.32 2.45 -15.93
C VAL A 20 11.30 1.81 -16.85
N GLY A 21 11.32 0.49 -16.96
CA GLY A 21 10.41 -0.26 -17.80
C GLY A 21 9.96 -1.57 -17.16
N VAL A 22 8.76 -1.99 -17.53
CA VAL A 22 8.16 -3.27 -17.14
C VAL A 22 7.88 -4.06 -18.42
N ASP A 23 8.25 -5.33 -18.42
CA ASP A 23 7.86 -6.23 -19.51
C ASP A 23 6.48 -6.82 -19.21
N LEU A 24 5.54 -6.51 -20.09
CA LEU A 24 4.14 -6.91 -19.94
C LEU A 24 3.87 -8.26 -20.59
N ALA A 25 3.22 -9.15 -19.85
CA ALA A 25 2.66 -10.39 -20.36
C ALA A 25 1.47 -10.11 -21.30
N LYS A 26 1.11 -11.13 -22.08
CA LYS A 26 0.02 -11.02 -23.06
C LYS A 26 -1.32 -10.84 -22.34
N GLY A 27 -1.93 -9.66 -22.49
CA GLY A 27 -3.22 -9.31 -21.87
C GLY A 27 -3.12 -8.28 -20.75
N GLU A 28 -1.91 -7.94 -20.28
CA GLU A 28 -1.71 -6.90 -19.27
C GLU A 28 -1.89 -5.49 -19.87
N ASN A 29 -2.57 -4.60 -19.12
CA ASN A 29 -2.80 -3.22 -19.54
C ASN A 29 -1.67 -2.30 -19.04
N PRO A 30 -0.95 -1.58 -19.93
CA PRO A 30 0.10 -0.63 -19.54
C PRO A 30 -0.33 0.43 -18.50
N ASP A 31 -1.60 0.83 -18.51
CA ASP A 31 -2.12 1.83 -17.57
C ASP A 31 -2.05 1.36 -16.10
N ASP A 32 -2.13 0.04 -15.86
CA ASP A 32 -2.05 -0.54 -14.50
C ASP A 32 -0.66 -0.32 -13.88
N PHE A 33 0.37 -0.15 -14.72
CA PHE A 33 1.78 0.03 -14.31
C PHE A 33 2.21 1.50 -14.35
N LYS A 34 1.36 2.40 -14.84
CA LYS A 34 1.70 3.82 -15.04
C LYS A 34 2.09 4.51 -13.74
N LYS A 35 1.36 4.25 -12.66
CA LYS A 35 1.65 4.81 -11.33
C LYS A 35 2.97 4.28 -10.77
N PHE A 36 3.19 2.97 -10.89
CA PHE A 36 4.44 2.33 -10.47
C PHE A 36 5.65 2.94 -11.17
N ILE A 37 5.60 3.04 -12.49
CA ILE A 37 6.71 3.59 -13.27
C ILE A 37 6.97 5.07 -12.90
N ILE A 38 5.93 5.86 -12.62
CA ILE A 38 6.08 7.25 -12.16
C ILE A 38 6.79 7.32 -10.82
N ASP A 39 6.31 6.55 -9.83
CA ASP A 39 6.81 6.60 -8.47
C ASP A 39 8.25 6.05 -8.40
N ALA A 40 8.54 4.98 -9.14
CA ALA A 40 9.88 4.42 -9.28
C ALA A 40 10.84 5.47 -9.88
N CYS A 41 10.46 6.15 -10.97
CA CYS A 41 11.27 7.22 -11.56
C CYS A 41 11.58 8.37 -10.60
N ALA A 42 10.65 8.70 -9.69
CA ALA A 42 10.84 9.78 -8.73
C ALA A 42 11.80 9.40 -7.58
N GLN A 43 11.83 8.13 -7.18
CA GLN A 43 12.58 7.66 -5.99
C GLN A 43 13.95 7.05 -6.33
N LEU A 44 14.09 6.47 -7.52
CA LEU A 44 15.35 5.86 -7.99
C LEU A 44 16.58 6.80 -7.93
N PRO A 45 16.48 8.11 -8.21
CA PRO A 45 17.62 9.02 -8.14
C PRO A 45 18.38 8.98 -6.79
N GLU A 46 17.68 8.77 -5.66
CA GLU A 46 18.30 8.71 -4.32
C GLU A 46 19.07 7.40 -4.06
N HIS A 47 19.00 6.45 -5.00
CA HIS A 47 19.53 5.11 -4.84
C HIS A 47 20.53 4.72 -5.93
N LEU A 48 20.85 5.61 -6.88
CA LEU A 48 21.74 5.31 -8.01
C LEU A 48 23.18 4.99 -7.62
N SER A 49 23.59 5.32 -6.39
CA SER A 49 24.90 4.94 -5.85
C SER A 49 24.96 3.47 -5.38
N LYS A 50 23.82 2.76 -5.35
CA LYS A 50 23.72 1.37 -4.92
C LYS A 50 24.07 0.40 -6.05
N SER A 51 24.40 -0.83 -5.66
CA SER A 51 24.65 -1.91 -6.61
C SER A 51 23.38 -2.30 -7.37
N GLN A 52 23.53 -2.93 -8.54
CA GLN A 52 22.40 -3.42 -9.33
C GLN A 52 21.46 -4.32 -8.52
N ALA A 53 22.01 -5.25 -7.72
CA ALA A 53 21.20 -6.15 -6.89
C ALA A 53 20.37 -5.41 -5.82
N GLU A 54 20.91 -4.33 -5.25
CA GLU A 54 20.19 -3.49 -4.29
C GLU A 54 19.13 -2.64 -4.99
N LEU A 55 19.42 -2.13 -6.19
CA LEU A 55 18.43 -1.43 -7.02
C LEU A 55 17.29 -2.36 -7.41
N ASP A 56 17.58 -3.59 -7.84
CA ASP A 56 16.58 -4.60 -8.18
C ASP A 56 15.70 -4.93 -6.97
N SER A 57 16.30 -5.06 -5.78
CA SER A 57 15.56 -5.28 -4.52
C SER A 57 14.64 -4.11 -4.17
N ILE A 58 15.11 -2.87 -4.33
CA ILE A 58 14.34 -1.65 -4.09
C ILE A 58 13.17 -1.54 -5.08
N ILE A 59 13.42 -1.74 -6.37
CA ILE A 59 12.40 -1.71 -7.41
C ILE A 59 11.36 -2.81 -7.18
N THR A 60 11.79 -4.01 -6.80
CA THR A 60 10.91 -5.13 -6.45
C THR A 60 10.04 -4.80 -5.24
N ALA A 61 10.60 -4.18 -4.20
CA ALA A 61 9.85 -3.75 -3.02
C ALA A 61 8.84 -2.64 -3.34
N MET A 62 9.22 -1.66 -4.19
CA MET A 62 8.31 -0.62 -4.69
C MET A 62 7.15 -1.24 -5.46
N PHE A 63 7.44 -2.18 -6.37
CA PHE A 63 6.42 -2.89 -7.13
C PHE A 63 5.50 -3.69 -6.20
N ALA A 64 6.05 -4.45 -5.27
CA ALA A 64 5.29 -5.23 -4.28
C ALA A 64 4.39 -4.35 -3.40
N SER A 65 4.87 -3.16 -3.01
CA SER A 65 4.08 -2.19 -2.24
C SER A 65 2.90 -1.61 -3.03
N GLN A 66 3.01 -1.55 -4.36
CA GLN A 66 1.91 -1.14 -5.25
C GLN A 66 1.00 -2.29 -5.66
N SER A 67 1.53 -3.51 -5.83
CA SER A 67 0.73 -4.72 -6.07
C SER A 67 -0.03 -5.17 -4.82
N ALA A 68 0.32 -4.66 -3.63
CA ALA A 68 -0.56 -4.71 -2.45
C ALA A 68 -1.83 -3.83 -2.61
N THR A 69 -1.89 -3.01 -3.66
CA THR A 69 -3.11 -2.37 -4.18
C THR A 69 -3.59 -2.99 -5.49
N GLY A 70 -2.96 -4.09 -5.91
CA GLY A 70 -3.26 -4.92 -7.08
C GLY A 70 -4.64 -5.53 -6.95
N SER A 71 -5.62 -4.70 -7.25
CA SER A 71 -7.01 -5.08 -7.38
C SER A 71 -7.10 -5.83 -8.70
N GLU A 72 -6.92 -7.14 -8.69
CA GLU A 72 -7.48 -7.99 -9.75
C GLU A 72 -8.91 -7.47 -10.02
N LYS A 73 -9.26 -7.22 -11.29
CA LYS A 73 -10.54 -6.56 -11.59
C LYS A 73 -11.66 -7.38 -10.97
N PRO A 74 -12.68 -6.75 -10.37
CA PRO A 74 -13.68 -7.48 -9.61
C PRO A 74 -14.38 -8.61 -10.39
N ALA A 75 -14.56 -8.41 -11.70
CA ALA A 75 -15.10 -9.40 -12.61
C ALA A 75 -14.15 -10.57 -12.90
N GLU A 76 -12.84 -10.32 -12.97
CA GLU A 76 -11.81 -11.34 -13.23
C GLU A 76 -11.63 -12.24 -12.00
N VAL A 77 -11.55 -11.66 -10.78
CA VAL A 77 -11.53 -12.43 -9.52
C VAL A 77 -12.76 -13.31 -9.38
N SER A 78 -13.94 -12.76 -9.68
CA SER A 78 -15.20 -13.49 -9.57
C SER A 78 -15.28 -14.64 -10.58
N SER A 79 -14.77 -14.44 -11.80
CA SER A 79 -14.74 -15.46 -12.85
C SER A 79 -13.75 -16.58 -12.52
N ASP A 80 -12.57 -16.22 -12.02
CA ASP A 80 -11.52 -17.18 -11.65
C ASP A 80 -11.92 -17.98 -10.42
N LEU A 81 -12.48 -17.32 -9.41
CA LEU A 81 -13.00 -17.98 -8.21
C LEU A 81 -14.12 -18.97 -8.57
N PHE A 82 -15.06 -18.57 -9.42
CA PHE A 82 -16.12 -19.45 -9.90
C PHE A 82 -15.55 -20.71 -10.59
N THR A 83 -14.51 -20.53 -11.41
CA THR A 83 -13.84 -21.62 -12.11
C THR A 83 -13.17 -22.58 -11.12
N ARG A 84 -12.43 -22.05 -10.14
CA ARG A 84 -11.79 -22.88 -9.09
C ARG A 84 -12.80 -23.68 -8.28
N LEU A 85 -13.91 -23.07 -7.87
CA LEU A 85 -14.97 -23.75 -7.12
C LEU A 85 -15.62 -24.87 -7.94
N LYS A 86 -15.82 -24.65 -9.25
CA LYS A 86 -16.31 -25.68 -10.16
C LYS A 86 -15.36 -26.88 -10.27
N GLU A 87 -14.07 -26.63 -10.45
CA GLU A 87 -13.09 -27.72 -10.54
C GLU A 87 -13.00 -28.50 -9.23
N ARG A 88 -13.03 -27.81 -8.08
CA ARG A 88 -13.09 -28.46 -6.77
C ARG A 88 -14.35 -29.32 -6.59
N ALA A 89 -15.49 -28.83 -7.03
CA ALA A 89 -16.73 -29.62 -6.99
C ALA A 89 -16.65 -30.90 -7.83
N LYS A 90 -16.00 -30.85 -9.01
CA LYS A 90 -15.73 -32.07 -9.80
C LYS A 90 -14.84 -33.06 -9.05
N VAL A 91 -13.81 -32.58 -8.36
CA VAL A 91 -12.97 -33.44 -7.51
C VAL A 91 -13.81 -34.10 -6.41
N LEU A 92 -14.66 -33.34 -5.70
CA LEU A 92 -15.57 -33.88 -4.69
C LEU A 92 -16.54 -34.93 -5.24
N MET A 93 -17.07 -34.72 -6.46
CA MET A 93 -17.88 -35.73 -7.15
C MET A 93 -17.09 -37.01 -7.43
N ASN A 94 -15.84 -36.90 -7.89
CA ASN A 94 -14.97 -38.05 -8.14
C ASN A 94 -14.60 -38.80 -6.84
N GLU A 95 -14.54 -38.10 -5.71
CA GLU A 95 -14.35 -38.68 -4.37
C GLU A 95 -15.62 -39.30 -3.77
N GLY A 96 -16.76 -39.27 -4.49
CA GLY A 96 -18.04 -39.77 -4.01
C GLY A 96 -18.78 -38.82 -3.05
N LYS A 97 -18.24 -37.64 -2.77
CA LYS A 97 -18.84 -36.61 -1.89
C LYS A 97 -19.83 -35.74 -2.65
N SER A 98 -20.86 -36.39 -3.21
CA SER A 98 -21.81 -35.74 -4.12
C SER A 98 -22.58 -34.59 -3.48
N GLN A 99 -22.97 -34.71 -2.20
CA GLN A 99 -23.70 -33.64 -1.51
C GLN A 99 -22.83 -32.38 -1.30
N GLU A 100 -21.58 -32.55 -0.84
CA GLU A 100 -20.64 -31.44 -0.67
C GLU A 100 -20.35 -30.73 -2.00
N ALA A 101 -20.26 -31.49 -3.10
CA ALA A 101 -20.06 -30.93 -4.43
C ALA A 101 -21.26 -30.07 -4.89
N ILE A 102 -22.49 -30.54 -4.66
CA ILE A 102 -23.72 -29.80 -5.00
C ILE A 102 -23.78 -28.51 -4.18
N ASP A 103 -23.57 -28.61 -2.86
CA ASP A 103 -23.58 -27.45 -1.96
C ASP A 103 -22.53 -26.41 -2.38
N LEU A 104 -21.34 -26.86 -2.78
CA LEU A 104 -20.26 -25.97 -3.26
C LEU A 104 -20.62 -25.29 -4.58
N LEU A 105 -21.23 -26.02 -5.52
CA LEU A 105 -21.67 -25.46 -6.80
C LEU A 105 -22.79 -24.43 -6.64
N ASP A 106 -23.70 -24.63 -5.68
CA ASP A 106 -24.75 -23.65 -5.40
C ASP A 106 -24.19 -22.38 -4.78
N LYS A 107 -23.24 -22.52 -3.84
CA LYS A 107 -22.49 -21.37 -3.31
C LYS A 107 -21.68 -20.66 -4.40
N ALA A 108 -21.06 -21.39 -5.33
CA ALA A 108 -20.27 -20.80 -6.41
C ALA A 108 -21.07 -19.83 -7.30
N LYS A 109 -22.39 -20.02 -7.43
CA LYS A 109 -23.25 -19.12 -8.23
C LYS A 109 -23.44 -17.74 -7.59
N THR A 110 -23.34 -17.62 -6.27
CA THR A 110 -23.81 -16.43 -5.52
C THR A 110 -22.72 -15.79 -4.67
N VAL A 111 -21.87 -16.61 -4.04
CA VAL A 111 -20.85 -16.14 -3.10
C VAL A 111 -19.80 -15.27 -3.78
N PRO A 112 -19.20 -15.62 -4.94
CA PRO A 112 -18.17 -14.79 -5.57
C PRO A 112 -18.62 -13.35 -5.81
N GLY A 113 -19.81 -13.16 -6.39
CA GLY A 113 -20.34 -11.82 -6.66
C GLY A 113 -20.65 -11.02 -5.38
N THR A 114 -21.13 -11.69 -4.33
CA THR A 114 -21.41 -11.05 -3.03
C THR A 114 -20.11 -10.68 -2.31
N LEU A 115 -19.13 -11.59 -2.33
CA LEU A 115 -17.81 -11.42 -1.75
C LEU A 115 -17.12 -10.20 -2.34
N MET A 116 -17.08 -10.08 -3.67
CA MET A 116 -16.46 -8.92 -4.34
C MET A 116 -17.12 -7.60 -3.98
N LYS A 117 -18.46 -7.57 -3.91
CA LYS A 117 -19.20 -6.36 -3.48
C LYS A 117 -18.84 -5.94 -2.06
N LEU A 118 -18.65 -6.89 -1.14
CA LEU A 118 -18.25 -6.59 0.23
C LEU A 118 -16.81 -6.06 0.31
N ILE A 119 -15.90 -6.63 -0.46
CA ILE A 119 -14.50 -6.17 -0.57
C ILE A 119 -14.46 -4.72 -1.09
N GLU A 120 -15.15 -4.45 -2.20
CA GLU A 120 -15.25 -3.11 -2.77
C GLU A 120 -15.88 -2.11 -1.79
N LYS A 121 -16.95 -2.53 -1.11
CA LYS A 121 -17.62 -1.73 -0.10
C LYS A 121 -16.67 -1.39 1.05
N GLY A 122 -15.94 -2.36 1.59
CA GLY A 122 -14.93 -2.16 2.63
C GLY A 122 -13.87 -1.13 2.21
N ALA A 123 -13.30 -1.29 1.02
CA ALA A 123 -12.31 -0.37 0.48
C ALA A 123 -12.87 1.04 0.27
N LYS A 124 -14.11 1.17 -0.23
CA LYS A 124 -14.79 2.47 -0.40
C LYS A 124 -15.05 3.14 0.94
N LEU A 125 -15.49 2.39 1.94
CA LEU A 125 -15.76 2.90 3.30
C LEU A 125 -14.47 3.39 3.99
N ILE A 126 -13.33 2.72 3.78
CA ILE A 126 -12.02 3.21 4.23
C ILE A 126 -11.72 4.60 3.64
N LYS A 127 -11.95 4.79 2.33
CA LYS A 127 -11.74 6.09 1.67
C LYS A 127 -12.67 7.18 2.21
N GLN A 128 -13.86 6.79 2.67
CA GLN A 128 -14.84 7.68 3.30
C GLN A 128 -14.60 7.86 4.82
N GLN A 129 -13.50 7.31 5.36
CA GLN A 129 -13.17 7.31 6.79
C GLN A 129 -14.22 6.61 7.68
N LYS A 130 -15.10 5.78 7.11
CA LYS A 130 -16.11 4.99 7.81
C LYS A 130 -15.52 3.66 8.27
N ILE A 131 -14.60 3.72 9.21
CA ILE A 131 -13.73 2.59 9.58
C ILE A 131 -14.51 1.41 10.17
N GLU A 132 -15.47 1.65 11.06
CA GLU A 132 -16.28 0.59 11.69
C GLU A 132 -17.13 -0.15 10.65
N GLU A 133 -17.78 0.58 9.75
CA GLU A 133 -18.55 -0.01 8.64
C GLU A 133 -17.64 -0.81 7.70
N ALA A 134 -16.41 -0.32 7.45
CA ALA A 134 -15.45 -1.02 6.62
C ALA A 134 -15.00 -2.34 7.25
N GLN A 135 -14.69 -2.33 8.56
CA GLN A 135 -14.33 -3.54 9.30
C GLN A 135 -15.46 -4.58 9.22
N LYS A 136 -16.71 -4.15 9.42
CA LYS A 136 -17.86 -5.04 9.28
C LYS A 136 -17.94 -5.67 7.88
N ALA A 137 -17.76 -4.87 6.82
CA ALA A 137 -17.77 -5.39 5.45
C ALA A 137 -16.66 -6.43 5.20
N TYR A 138 -15.45 -6.21 5.74
CA TYR A 138 -14.37 -7.19 5.65
C TYR A 138 -14.63 -8.44 6.48
N SER A 139 -15.20 -8.32 7.68
CA SER A 139 -15.60 -9.48 8.50
C SER A 139 -16.62 -10.35 7.78
N GLU A 140 -17.67 -9.75 7.20
CA GLU A 140 -18.67 -10.46 6.39
C GLU A 140 -18.02 -11.14 5.16
N ALA A 141 -17.06 -10.48 4.51
CA ALA A 141 -16.32 -11.05 3.38
C ALA A 141 -15.46 -12.26 3.80
N ILE A 142 -14.82 -12.21 4.97
CA ILE A 142 -14.02 -13.33 5.51
C ILE A 142 -14.92 -14.55 5.76
N GLU A 143 -16.09 -14.36 6.38
CA GLU A 143 -17.06 -15.44 6.62
C GLU A 143 -17.49 -16.10 5.31
N LEU A 144 -17.79 -15.29 4.28
CA LEU A 144 -18.14 -15.81 2.96
C LEU A 144 -16.99 -16.59 2.31
N ALA A 145 -15.76 -16.09 2.35
CA ALA A 145 -14.59 -16.77 1.80
C ALA A 145 -14.34 -18.13 2.49
N LEU A 146 -14.48 -18.19 3.82
CA LEU A 146 -14.37 -19.44 4.57
C LEU A 146 -15.51 -20.41 4.24
N SER A 147 -16.72 -19.91 3.99
CA SER A 147 -17.89 -20.75 3.65
C SER A 147 -17.74 -21.53 2.34
N ILE A 148 -16.88 -21.04 1.43
CA ILE A 148 -16.50 -21.68 0.16
C ILE A 148 -15.08 -22.27 0.21
N GLN A 149 -14.49 -22.34 1.40
CA GLN A 149 -13.18 -22.94 1.66
C GLN A 149 -12.02 -22.27 0.88
N GLU A 150 -12.10 -20.95 0.67
CA GLU A 150 -11.03 -20.12 0.10
C GLU A 150 -10.19 -19.48 1.22
N GLY A 151 -9.31 -20.28 1.82
CA GLY A 151 -8.47 -19.86 2.95
C GLY A 151 -7.50 -18.71 2.61
N ASP A 152 -6.88 -18.75 1.44
CA ASP A 152 -5.94 -17.70 1.01
C ASP A 152 -6.62 -16.35 0.84
N MET A 153 -7.85 -16.36 0.33
CA MET A 153 -8.66 -15.14 0.21
C MET A 153 -9.08 -14.63 1.59
N ALA A 154 -9.50 -15.52 2.49
CA ALA A 154 -9.81 -15.16 3.86
C ALA A 154 -8.60 -14.54 4.59
N ALA A 155 -7.39 -15.08 4.39
CA ALA A 155 -6.16 -14.54 4.97
C ALA A 155 -5.84 -13.13 4.46
N LYS A 156 -5.94 -12.89 3.15
CA LYS A 156 -5.77 -11.54 2.57
C LYS A 156 -6.78 -10.54 3.15
N LEU A 157 -8.04 -10.97 3.32
CA LEU A 157 -9.08 -10.11 3.89
C LEU A 157 -8.88 -9.85 5.39
N GLN A 158 -8.26 -10.78 6.12
CA GLN A 158 -7.84 -10.54 7.51
C GLN A 158 -6.75 -9.47 7.60
N ASP A 159 -5.80 -9.45 6.67
CA ASP A 159 -4.80 -8.39 6.60
C ASP A 159 -5.45 -7.02 6.33
N ASP A 160 -6.42 -6.96 5.41
CA ASP A 160 -7.18 -5.74 5.13
C ASP A 160 -8.00 -5.27 6.34
N LEU A 161 -8.66 -6.20 7.03
CA LEU A 161 -9.39 -5.92 8.28
C LEU A 161 -8.44 -5.35 9.34
N LYS A 162 -7.27 -5.96 9.52
CA LYS A 162 -6.26 -5.49 10.47
C LYS A 162 -5.79 -4.09 10.13
N ARG A 163 -5.44 -3.83 8.86
CA ARG A 163 -5.06 -2.48 8.39
C ARG A 163 -6.18 -1.46 8.67
N ALA A 164 -7.43 -1.81 8.36
CA ALA A 164 -8.58 -0.95 8.66
C ALA A 164 -8.69 -0.65 10.17
N SER A 165 -8.45 -1.65 11.02
CA SER A 165 -8.49 -1.50 12.49
C SER A 165 -7.37 -0.65 13.08
N GLU A 166 -6.22 -0.58 12.42
CA GLU A 166 -5.08 0.20 12.87
C GLU A 166 -5.19 1.68 12.47
N ARG A 167 -5.98 2.03 11.46
CA ARG A 167 -6.10 3.41 10.96
C ARG A 167 -6.42 4.45 12.05
N PRO A 168 -7.43 4.26 12.93
CA PRO A 168 -7.73 5.26 13.96
C PRO A 168 -6.55 5.48 14.92
N LYS A 169 -5.82 4.41 15.27
CA LYS A 169 -4.62 4.49 16.12
C LYS A 169 -3.49 5.25 15.43
N LEU A 170 -3.28 5.02 14.14
CA LEU A 170 -2.29 5.75 13.35
C LEU A 170 -2.64 7.24 13.25
N ILE A 171 -3.91 7.58 12.99
CA ILE A 171 -4.38 8.97 12.96
C ILE A 171 -4.13 9.64 14.31
N GLN A 172 -4.53 8.99 15.41
CA GLN A 172 -4.30 9.52 16.75
C GLN A 172 -2.80 9.70 17.03
N THR A 173 -1.97 8.76 16.60
CA THR A 173 -0.51 8.82 16.75
C THR A 173 0.07 10.03 16.00
N ILE A 174 -0.37 10.27 14.77
CA ILE A 174 0.05 11.43 13.96
C ILE A 174 -0.30 12.74 14.68
N LEU A 175 -1.55 12.87 15.15
CA LEU A 175 -2.00 14.06 15.86
C LEU A 175 -1.19 14.31 17.15
N ASP A 176 -0.89 13.25 17.90
CA ASP A 176 -0.14 13.33 19.15
C ASP A 176 1.33 13.72 18.90
N LEU A 177 1.96 13.15 17.86
CA LEU A 177 3.31 13.48 17.43
C LEU A 177 3.41 14.93 16.92
N GLU A 178 2.46 15.37 16.10
CA GLU A 178 2.39 16.76 15.64
C GLU A 178 2.21 17.72 16.82
N GLY A 179 1.29 17.43 17.74
CA GLY A 179 1.09 18.22 18.94
C GLY A 179 2.35 18.33 19.80
N LYS A 180 3.10 17.24 19.97
CA LYS A 180 4.40 17.23 20.66
C LYS A 180 5.45 18.04 19.91
N ALA A 181 5.52 17.92 18.58
CA ALA A 181 6.46 18.66 17.76
C ALA A 181 6.22 20.17 17.88
N LEU A 182 4.96 20.61 17.80
CA LEU A 182 4.58 22.01 17.95
C LEU A 182 4.89 22.58 19.34
N LYS A 183 4.77 21.76 20.40
CA LYS A 183 5.21 22.14 21.75
C LYS A 183 6.73 22.28 21.82
N ALA A 184 7.47 21.31 21.29
CA ALA A 184 8.94 21.33 21.26
C ALA A 184 9.49 22.54 20.51
N LEU A 185 8.82 23.03 19.46
CA LEU A 185 9.22 24.26 18.76
C LEU A 185 9.17 25.53 19.64
N ARG A 186 8.40 25.52 20.73
CA ARG A 186 8.30 26.64 21.68
C ARG A 186 9.33 26.56 22.81
N GLU A 187 10.01 25.42 22.93
CA GLU A 187 11.04 25.18 23.93
C GLU A 187 12.41 25.65 23.40
N GLU A 188 13.22 26.25 24.27
CA GLU A 188 14.59 26.64 23.91
C GLU A 188 15.41 25.39 23.53
N GLY A 189 16.06 25.42 22.37
CA GLY A 189 16.79 24.27 21.83
C GLY A 189 15.93 23.09 21.35
N GLY A 190 14.59 23.22 21.34
CA GLY A 190 13.68 22.13 21.00
C GLY A 190 13.56 21.81 19.49
N ILE A 191 14.27 22.53 18.62
CA ILE A 191 14.18 22.41 17.16
C ILE A 191 14.54 21.01 16.66
N LYS A 192 15.63 20.43 17.16
CA LYS A 192 16.04 19.06 16.79
C LYS A 192 14.96 18.04 17.18
N ARG A 193 14.42 18.17 18.40
CA ARG A 193 13.36 17.30 18.91
C ARG A 193 12.09 17.41 18.06
N ALA A 194 11.71 18.63 17.67
CA ALA A 194 10.58 18.84 16.76
C ALA A 194 10.81 18.19 15.39
N SER A 195 12.02 18.28 14.83
CA SER A 195 12.38 17.59 13.58
C SER A 195 12.21 16.07 13.69
N ASP A 196 12.70 15.47 14.78
CA ASP A 196 12.58 14.02 15.00
C ASP A 196 11.11 13.59 15.14
N LEU A 197 10.30 14.35 15.88
CA LEU A 197 8.87 14.08 16.03
C LEU A 197 8.09 14.20 14.70
N PHE A 198 8.40 15.19 13.86
CA PHE A 198 7.80 15.27 12.52
C PHE A 198 8.24 14.12 11.62
N ARG A 199 9.47 13.62 11.78
CA ARG A 199 9.93 12.43 11.05
C ARG A 199 9.14 11.19 11.45
N GLU A 200 8.89 11.00 12.75
CA GLU A 200 8.02 9.92 13.25
C GLU A 200 6.59 10.07 12.74
N ALA A 201 6.04 11.30 12.70
CA ALA A 201 4.72 11.56 12.16
C ALA A 201 4.63 11.22 10.67
N SER A 202 5.67 11.54 9.89
CA SER A 202 5.78 11.13 8.48
C SER A 202 5.75 9.61 8.31
N GLN A 203 6.48 8.87 9.15
CA GLN A 203 6.47 7.40 9.10
C GLN A 203 5.08 6.82 9.43
N ALA A 204 4.37 7.41 10.40
CA ALA A 204 3.01 7.00 10.74
C ALA A 204 2.02 7.33 9.59
N ALA A 205 2.16 8.48 8.94
CA ALA A 205 1.37 8.87 7.76
C ALA A 205 1.64 7.94 6.55
N SER A 206 2.89 7.53 6.35
CA SER A 206 3.27 6.54 5.34
C SER A 206 2.55 5.20 5.57
N LYS A 207 2.54 4.69 6.81
CA LYS A 207 1.79 3.47 7.18
C LYS A 207 0.28 3.61 6.98
N LEU A 208 -0.26 4.83 7.15
CA LEU A 208 -1.67 5.13 6.91
C LEU A 208 -2.03 5.18 5.41
N GLY A 209 -1.02 5.30 4.53
CA GLY A 209 -1.19 5.56 3.11
C GLY A 209 -1.57 7.01 2.80
N ASP A 210 -1.38 7.93 3.76
CA ASP A 210 -1.64 9.36 3.60
C ASP A 210 -0.38 10.05 3.06
N LEU A 211 -0.26 10.11 1.74
CA LEU A 211 0.92 10.66 1.06
C LEU A 211 1.05 12.17 1.25
N ASP A 212 -0.07 12.88 1.38
CA ASP A 212 -0.06 14.33 1.55
C ASP A 212 0.50 14.68 2.93
N ALA A 213 -0.01 14.04 3.98
CA ALA A 213 0.50 14.21 5.33
C ALA A 213 1.97 13.73 5.45
N MET A 214 2.31 12.59 4.85
CA MET A 214 3.69 12.09 4.83
C MET A 214 4.66 13.12 4.22
N ASN A 215 4.32 13.67 3.04
CA ASN A 215 5.15 14.65 2.35
C ASN A 215 5.26 15.95 3.14
N GLU A 216 4.16 16.42 3.74
CA GLU A 216 4.14 17.60 4.60
C GLU A 216 5.09 17.43 5.80
N PHE A 217 4.94 16.34 6.56
CA PHE A 217 5.76 16.08 7.74
C PHE A 217 7.24 15.86 7.39
N THR A 218 7.53 15.24 6.25
CA THR A 218 8.90 15.08 5.75
C THR A 218 9.57 16.43 5.50
N LYS A 219 8.87 17.36 4.83
CA LYS A 219 9.37 18.72 4.57
C LYS A 219 9.56 19.50 5.86
N LYS A 220 8.61 19.43 6.80
CA LYS A 220 8.74 20.05 8.14
C LYS A 220 9.98 19.52 8.85
N ALA A 221 10.19 18.20 8.87
CA ALA A 221 11.35 17.59 9.52
C ALA A 221 12.69 18.02 8.91
N GLN A 222 12.79 18.01 7.57
CA GLN A 222 14.00 18.42 6.84
C GLN A 222 14.34 19.89 7.08
N SER A 223 13.35 20.78 6.94
CA SER A 223 13.55 22.23 7.10
C SER A 223 14.05 22.59 8.51
N LEU A 224 13.50 21.94 9.55
CA LEU A 224 13.95 22.15 10.93
C LEU A 224 15.36 21.63 11.16
N MET A 225 15.72 20.50 10.56
CA MET A 225 17.06 19.95 10.67
C MET A 225 18.11 20.84 9.98
N GLU A 226 17.78 21.40 8.81
CA GLU A 226 18.64 22.37 8.12
C GLU A 226 18.85 23.63 8.96
N PHE A 227 17.78 24.19 9.52
CA PHE A 227 17.86 25.33 10.43
C PHE A 227 18.74 25.04 11.63
N TYR A 228 18.53 23.90 12.29
CA TYR A 228 19.33 23.47 13.44
C TYR A 228 20.82 23.34 13.10
N GLN A 229 21.16 22.76 11.93
CA GLN A 229 22.54 22.62 11.49
C GLN A 229 23.18 23.98 11.17
N ALA A 230 22.43 24.90 10.58
CA ALA A 230 22.92 26.26 10.28
C ALA A 230 23.22 27.03 11.57
N ASP A 231 22.34 26.96 12.57
CA ASP A 231 22.53 27.59 13.87
C ASP A 231 23.76 27.04 14.62
N GLN A 232 23.93 25.71 14.62
CA GLN A 232 25.11 25.06 15.18
C GLN A 232 26.42 25.49 14.51
N LYS A 233 26.42 25.65 13.18
CA LYS A 233 27.61 26.14 12.45
C LYS A 233 27.93 27.60 12.81
N ARG A 234 26.91 28.44 12.95
CA ARG A 234 27.08 29.84 13.34
C ARG A 234 27.68 29.96 14.74
N ASN A 235 27.21 29.16 15.69
CA ASN A 235 27.69 29.18 17.07
C ASN A 235 29.10 28.58 17.26
N ARG A 236 29.62 27.83 16.28
CA ARG A 236 31.00 27.29 16.28
C ARG A 236 32.03 28.20 15.59
N SER A 237 31.59 29.27 14.94
CA SER A 237 32.45 30.18 14.15
C SER A 237 32.86 31.45 14.92
N PHE A 238 32.54 31.51 16.22
CA PHE A 238 32.93 32.54 17.19
C PHE A 238 33.74 31.88 18.31
#